data_AF-A0A6A5SCH6-F1
#
_entry.id   AF-A0A6A5SCH6-F1
#
_cell.length_a   1.000
_cell.length_b   1.000
_cell.length_c   1.000
_cell.angle_alpha   90.00
_cell.angle_beta   90.00
_cell.angle_gamma   90.00
#
_symmetry.space_group_name_H-M   'P 1'
#
loop_
_entity.id
_entity.type
_entity.pdbx_description
1 polymer ?
#
loop_
_entity_poly.entity_id
_entity_poly.type
_entity_poly.pdbx_seq_one_letter_code
_entity_poly.pdbx_strand_id
1 'polypeptide(L)'
;MKKLLKDVLIVFFLSAHIHIDFEWNVNTRKMEDDLGNTTTTERNGVEFQHVRMHPTRRSQPGIQLERIGSSLAQNRLGTTLHELIHAYLGQFGCEECRTYKENMSDHGRAFQILAKAIEEQSLRLLGLELNLGRLDGMVADMKNGEGRNVPSVHDSEVYGFLERLGTIPR
;
A
#
# COMPACT_ATOMS: atom_id res chain seq x y z
N MET A 1 -5.11 14.36 11.09
CA MET A 1 -4.20 13.50 10.29
C MET A 1 -2.78 13.47 10.80
N LYS A 2 -2.08 14.60 11.00
CA LYS A 2 -0.68 14.60 11.50
C LYS A 2 -0.41 13.70 12.72
N LYS A 3 -1.27 13.76 13.75
CA LYS A 3 -1.16 12.86 14.92
C LYS A 3 -1.28 11.38 14.55
N LEU A 4 -2.32 11.01 13.80
CA LEU A 4 -2.52 9.64 13.33
C LEU A 4 -1.33 9.13 12.50
N LEU A 5 -0.78 9.95 11.59
CA LEU A 5 0.39 9.58 10.81
C LEU A 5 1.59 9.30 11.72
N LYS A 6 1.83 10.15 12.72
CA LYS A 6 2.89 9.92 13.71
C LYS A 6 2.68 8.60 14.46
N ASP A 7 1.47 8.34 14.95
CA ASP A 7 1.14 7.12 15.69
C ASP A 7 1.33 5.87 14.80
N VAL A 8 0.90 5.95 13.53
CA VAL A 8 1.09 4.88 12.55
C VAL A 8 2.58 4.62 12.25
N LEU A 9 3.38 5.67 12.07
CA LEU A 9 4.83 5.55 11.85
C LEU A 9 5.53 4.90 13.05
N ILE A 10 5.12 5.26 14.27
CA ILE A 10 5.65 4.64 15.49
C ILE A 10 5.33 3.14 15.51
N VAL A 11 4.07 2.78 15.24
CA VAL A 11 3.59 1.39 15.36
C VAL A 11 4.12 0.48 14.25
N PHE A 12 4.06 0.92 12.99
CA PHE A 12 4.32 0.05 11.85
C PHE A 12 5.66 0.29 11.16
N PHE A 13 6.28 1.46 11.37
CA PHE A 13 7.50 1.85 10.67
C PHE A 13 8.65 2.19 11.63
N LEU A 14 8.62 1.67 12.86
CA LEU A 14 9.68 1.84 13.86
C LEU A 14 10.10 3.30 14.09
N SER A 15 9.14 4.22 14.02
CA SER A 15 9.37 5.67 14.11
C SER A 15 10.29 6.22 13.02
N ALA A 16 10.27 5.62 11.82
CA ALA A 16 11.00 6.14 10.66
C ALA A 16 10.68 7.62 10.43
N HIS A 17 11.74 8.41 10.26
CA HIS A 17 11.63 9.84 10.00
C HIS A 17 11.37 10.09 8.51
N ILE A 18 10.11 9.95 8.11
CA ILE A 18 9.66 10.24 6.74
C ILE A 18 9.21 11.70 6.66
N HIS A 19 9.71 12.45 5.67
CA HIS A 19 9.25 13.82 5.42
C HIS A 19 7.92 13.79 4.65
N ILE A 20 6.80 13.78 5.37
CA ILE A 20 5.47 13.61 4.76
C ILE A 20 4.70 14.92 4.71
N ASP A 21 4.29 15.30 3.51
CA ASP A 21 3.20 16.25 3.29
C ASP A 21 1.91 15.46 3.06
N PHE A 22 0.85 15.76 3.79
CA PHE A 22 -0.44 15.07 3.67
C PHE A 22 -1.54 16.05 3.28
N GLU A 23 -2.34 15.70 2.26
CA GLU A 23 -3.54 16.44 1.89
C GLU A 23 -4.74 15.53 1.61
N TRP A 24 -5.93 16.06 1.88
CA TRP A 24 -7.18 15.51 1.36
C TRP A 24 -7.47 16.16 0.01
N ASN A 25 -7.60 15.36 -1.05
CA ASN A 25 -7.82 15.86 -2.40
C ASN A 25 -9.15 15.36 -2.97
N VAL A 26 -10.01 16.30 -3.37
CA VAL A 26 -11.37 16.04 -3.88
C VAL A 26 -11.47 16.25 -5.39
N ASN A 27 -10.48 16.90 -6.01
CA ASN A 27 -10.62 17.55 -7.32
C ASN A 27 -9.75 16.97 -8.44
N THR A 28 -9.03 15.88 -8.18
CA THR A 28 -8.20 15.28 -9.21
C THR A 28 -9.07 14.40 -10.11
N ARG A 29 -9.45 14.92 -11.29
CA ARG A 29 -9.94 14.12 -12.44
C ARG A 29 -9.02 12.91 -12.75
N LYS A 30 -7.75 12.98 -12.36
CA LYS A 30 -6.77 11.88 -12.46
C LYS A 30 -6.90 10.80 -11.37
N MET A 31 -7.56 11.07 -10.25
CA MET A 31 -7.87 10.07 -9.21
C MET A 31 -9.31 9.57 -9.35
N GLU A 32 -9.88 9.61 -10.55
CA GLU A 32 -11.24 9.12 -10.77
C GLU A 32 -11.41 7.62 -10.44
N ASP A 33 -10.31 6.89 -10.25
CA ASP A 33 -10.28 5.51 -9.74
C ASP A 33 -9.45 5.31 -8.45
N ASP A 34 -8.63 6.29 -8.03
CA ASP A 34 -7.70 6.12 -6.89
C ASP A 34 -8.31 6.54 -5.55
N LEU A 35 -7.99 5.77 -4.49
CA LEU A 35 -8.34 6.10 -3.09
C LEU A 35 -7.29 6.98 -2.41
N GLY A 36 -6.05 6.82 -2.84
CA GLY A 36 -4.86 7.49 -2.33
C GLY A 36 -3.79 7.52 -3.41
N ASN A 37 -2.78 8.37 -3.23
CA ASN A 37 -1.61 8.39 -4.09
C ASN A 37 -0.43 9.03 -3.34
N THR A 38 0.76 8.49 -3.56
CA THR A 38 2.02 9.03 -3.05
C THR A 38 2.92 9.48 -4.20
N THR A 39 3.48 10.69 -4.07
CA THR A 39 4.51 11.20 -5.00
C THR A 39 5.70 11.75 -4.23
N THR A 40 6.91 11.48 -4.71
CA THR A 40 8.13 12.12 -4.20
C THR A 40 8.35 13.48 -4.85
N THR A 41 8.73 14.49 -4.07
CA THR A 41 9.18 15.80 -4.56
C THR A 41 10.44 16.22 -3.81
N GLU A 42 11.39 16.88 -4.47
CA GLU A 42 12.57 17.44 -3.80
C GLU A 42 12.36 18.93 -3.53
N ARG A 43 12.69 19.39 -2.32
CA ARG A 43 12.69 20.81 -1.94
C ARG A 43 13.97 21.12 -1.18
N ASN A 44 14.82 21.97 -1.75
CA ASN A 44 16.09 22.39 -1.15
C ASN A 44 17.00 21.19 -0.77
N GLY A 45 17.11 20.17 -1.63
CA GLY A 45 17.93 18.99 -1.35
C GLY A 45 17.32 18.01 -0.34
N VAL A 46 16.06 18.20 0.06
CA VAL A 46 15.33 17.28 0.94
C VAL A 46 14.17 16.68 0.17
N GLU A 47 14.09 15.35 0.17
CA GLU A 47 12.96 14.63 -0.41
C GLU A 47 11.74 14.67 0.52
N PHE A 48 10.58 14.93 -0.07
CA PHE A 48 9.28 14.95 0.60
C PHE A 48 8.35 13.96 -0.10
N GLN A 49 7.70 13.13 0.71
CA GLN A 49 6.66 12.21 0.29
C GLN A 49 5.31 12.89 0.43
N HIS A 50 4.67 13.18 -0.70
CA HIS A 50 3.36 13.83 -0.73
C HIS A 50 2.26 12.79 -0.84
N VAL A 51 1.59 12.52 0.29
CA VAL A 51 0.50 11.56 0.41
C VAL A 51 -0.84 12.28 0.25
N ARG A 52 -1.60 11.88 -0.75
CA ARG A 52 -2.90 12.46 -1.09
C ARG A 52 -3.97 11.42 -0.91
N MET A 53 -5.06 11.77 -0.26
CA MET A 53 -6.15 10.83 0.02
C MET A 53 -7.47 11.40 -0.45
N HIS A 54 -8.32 10.57 -1.04
CA HIS A 54 -9.68 10.97 -1.34
C HIS A 54 -10.53 10.94 -0.06
N PRO A 55 -11.27 12.02 0.28
CA PRO A 55 -11.96 12.08 1.56
C PRO A 55 -13.09 11.06 1.68
N THR A 56 -13.94 10.88 0.67
CA THR A 56 -15.20 10.12 0.83
C THR A 56 -15.27 8.79 0.10
N ARG A 57 -14.27 8.44 -0.69
CA ARG A 57 -14.27 7.21 -1.49
C ARG A 57 -13.94 6.00 -0.63
N ARG A 58 -14.35 4.84 -1.13
CA ARG A 58 -14.09 3.52 -0.56
C ARG A 58 -13.56 2.63 -1.66
N SER A 59 -12.77 1.62 -1.29
CA SER A 59 -12.47 0.55 -2.23
C SER A 59 -13.78 0.01 -2.78
N GLN A 60 -13.82 -0.19 -4.09
CA GLN A 60 -14.86 -1.04 -4.65
C GLN A 60 -14.59 -2.46 -4.14
N PRO A 61 -15.63 -3.27 -3.87
CA PRO A 61 -15.42 -4.67 -3.57
C PRO A 61 -14.70 -5.32 -4.75
N GLY A 62 -13.42 -5.65 -4.56
CA GLY A 62 -12.56 -6.27 -5.55
C GLY A 62 -12.86 -7.76 -5.72
N ILE A 63 -11.89 -8.50 -6.29
CA ILE A 63 -11.98 -9.97 -6.47
C ILE A 63 -12.12 -10.70 -5.12
N GLN A 64 -11.79 -10.04 -4.02
CA GLN A 64 -12.16 -10.50 -2.68
C GLN A 64 -13.63 -10.15 -2.41
N LEU A 65 -14.45 -11.20 -2.28
CA LEU A 65 -15.70 -11.16 -1.52
C LEU A 65 -15.43 -10.52 -0.15
N GLU A 66 -15.60 -9.20 -0.05
CA GLU A 66 -15.42 -8.49 1.20
C GLU A 66 -16.37 -9.11 2.22
N ARG A 67 -15.79 -9.59 3.33
CA ARG A 67 -16.54 -9.75 4.58
C ARG A 67 -17.31 -8.44 4.81
N ILE A 68 -18.61 -8.59 4.98
CA ILE A 68 -19.60 -7.56 5.25
C ILE A 68 -19.04 -6.50 6.22
N GLY A 69 -18.86 -5.24 5.75
CA GLY A 69 -18.92 -4.05 6.60
C GLY A 69 -17.62 -3.40 7.06
N SER A 70 -16.60 -3.23 6.20
CA SER A 70 -15.46 -2.37 6.54
C SER A 70 -15.93 -0.91 6.72
N SER A 71 -15.60 -0.29 7.86
CA SER A 71 -15.99 1.12 8.11
C SER A 71 -15.19 2.06 7.19
N LEU A 72 -15.70 3.27 6.94
CA LEU A 72 -14.94 4.28 6.18
C LEU A 72 -13.60 4.60 6.87
N ALA A 73 -13.56 4.57 8.21
CA ALA A 73 -12.33 4.78 8.96
C ALA A 73 -11.30 3.67 8.70
N GLN A 74 -11.75 2.42 8.67
CA GLN A 74 -10.90 1.25 8.37
C GLN A 74 -10.35 1.29 6.95
N ASN A 75 -11.20 1.62 5.97
CA ASN A 75 -10.78 1.82 4.58
C ASN A 75 -9.70 2.90 4.47
N ARG A 76 -9.96 4.09 5.06
CA ARG A 76 -8.99 5.18 5.06
C ARG A 76 -7.69 4.81 5.75
N LEU A 77 -7.73 4.04 6.84
CA LEU A 77 -6.52 3.59 7.53
C LEU A 77 -5.73 2.61 6.66
N GLY A 78 -6.40 1.64 6.02
CA GLY A 78 -5.78 0.71 5.08
C GLY A 78 -5.12 1.44 3.91
N THR A 79 -5.83 2.35 3.25
CA THR A 79 -5.26 3.19 2.18
C THR A 79 -4.15 4.10 2.68
N THR A 80 -4.26 4.69 3.88
CA THR A 80 -3.16 5.51 4.44
C THR A 80 -1.91 4.67 4.65
N LEU A 81 -2.04 3.46 5.18
CA LEU A 81 -0.90 2.55 5.37
C LEU A 81 -0.30 2.11 4.03
N HIS A 82 -1.13 1.83 3.02
CA HIS A 82 -0.69 1.56 1.66
C HIS A 82 0.20 2.69 1.12
N GLU A 83 -0.28 3.93 1.18
CA GLU A 83 0.49 5.10 0.75
C GLU A 83 1.78 5.30 1.57
N LEU A 84 1.72 5.04 2.88
CA LEU A 84 2.90 5.13 3.74
C LEU A 84 3.97 4.09 3.40
N ILE A 85 3.60 2.92 2.89
CA ILE A 85 4.57 1.94 2.39
C ILE A 85 5.28 2.51 1.16
N HIS A 86 4.55 3.09 0.20
CA HIS A 86 5.19 3.77 -0.95
C HIS A 86 6.12 4.88 -0.50
N ALA A 87 5.68 5.72 0.44
CA ALA A 87 6.50 6.80 1.00
C ALA A 87 7.78 6.27 1.68
N TYR A 88 7.65 5.21 2.49
CA TYR A 88 8.77 4.58 3.19
C TYR A 88 9.77 3.98 2.20
N LEU A 89 9.27 3.22 1.22
CA LEU A 89 10.08 2.62 0.19
C LEU A 89 10.78 3.70 -0.66
N GLY A 90 10.06 4.73 -1.09
CA GLY A 90 10.63 5.83 -1.87
C GLY A 90 11.79 6.55 -1.17
N GLN A 91 11.74 6.68 0.16
CA GLN A 91 12.78 7.38 0.92
C GLN A 91 13.95 6.49 1.38
N PHE A 92 13.71 5.20 1.63
CA PHE A 92 14.73 4.30 2.19
C PHE A 92 15.18 3.19 1.25
N GLY A 93 14.62 3.12 0.04
CA GLY A 93 15.08 2.22 -1.00
C GLY A 93 16.48 2.62 -1.50
N CYS A 94 17.38 1.65 -1.57
CA CYS A 94 18.73 1.87 -2.10
C CYS A 94 18.74 1.72 -3.63
N GLU A 95 18.78 2.83 -4.36
CA GLU A 95 18.76 2.82 -5.83
C GLU A 95 19.98 2.14 -6.47
N GLU A 96 21.10 2.09 -5.74
CA GLU A 96 22.34 1.45 -6.19
C GLU A 96 22.31 -0.08 -6.10
N CYS A 97 21.33 -0.63 -5.37
CA CYS A 97 21.20 -2.08 -5.26
C CYS A 97 20.75 -2.68 -6.59
N ARG A 98 21.42 -3.75 -7.03
CA ARG A 98 21.13 -4.45 -8.28
C ARG A 98 19.66 -4.85 -8.43
N THR A 99 18.99 -5.15 -7.31
CA THR A 99 17.60 -5.62 -7.27
C THR A 99 16.60 -4.49 -7.00
N TYR A 100 17.01 -3.22 -7.06
CA TYR A 100 16.14 -2.08 -6.74
C TYR A 100 14.88 -2.09 -7.62
N LYS A 101 15.03 -2.20 -8.94
CA LYS A 101 13.91 -2.12 -9.88
C LYS A 101 12.86 -3.22 -9.67
N GLU A 102 13.28 -4.44 -9.36
CA GLU A 102 12.38 -5.56 -9.14
C GLU A 102 11.68 -5.49 -7.78
N ASN A 103 12.33 -4.91 -6.76
CA ASN A 103 11.74 -4.77 -5.43
C ASN A 103 10.87 -3.52 -5.28
N MET A 104 11.20 -2.46 -6.01
CA MET A 104 10.68 -1.10 -5.85
C MET A 104 9.77 -0.66 -7.00
N SER A 105 9.35 -1.59 -7.87
CA SER A 105 8.19 -1.35 -8.73
C SER A 105 6.96 -1.01 -7.88
N ASP A 106 5.95 -0.39 -8.47
CA ASP A 106 4.76 0.16 -7.80
C ASP A 106 4.27 -0.73 -6.62
N HIS A 107 3.72 -1.90 -6.90
CA HIS A 107 3.36 -2.93 -5.90
C HIS A 107 4.32 -4.13 -5.92
N GLY A 108 5.62 -3.84 -6.08
CA GLY A 108 6.70 -4.82 -6.18
C GLY A 108 6.95 -5.64 -4.91
N ARG A 109 8.01 -6.46 -4.91
CA ARG A 109 8.28 -7.41 -3.82
C ARG A 109 8.38 -6.75 -2.45
N ALA A 110 9.04 -5.59 -2.34
CA ALA A 110 9.18 -4.90 -1.06
C ALA A 110 7.82 -4.42 -0.53
N PHE A 111 6.97 -3.88 -1.41
CA PHE A 111 5.60 -3.49 -1.07
C PHE A 111 4.80 -4.69 -0.56
N GLN A 112 4.81 -5.80 -1.30
CA GLN A 112 4.03 -7.00 -0.95
C GLN A 112 4.40 -7.58 0.42
N ILE A 113 5.69 -7.64 0.73
CA ILE A 113 6.20 -8.14 2.01
C ILE A 113 5.78 -7.22 3.16
N LEU A 114 6.00 -5.91 3.02
CA LEU A 114 5.65 -4.93 4.07
C LEU A 114 4.15 -4.89 4.31
N ALA A 115 3.36 -4.82 3.23
CA ALA A 115 1.92 -4.77 3.33
C ALA A 115 1.37 -6.05 3.97
N LYS A 116 1.90 -7.23 3.63
CA LYS A 116 1.48 -8.50 4.26
C LYS A 116 1.76 -8.48 5.75
N ALA A 117 2.96 -8.07 6.15
CA ALA A 117 3.33 -7.97 7.55
C ALA A 117 2.40 -7.01 8.31
N ILE A 118 2.07 -5.85 7.72
CA ILE A 118 1.13 -4.90 8.32
C ILE A 118 -0.28 -5.51 8.44
N GLU A 119 -0.79 -6.17 7.40
CA GLU A 119 -2.09 -6.86 7.44
C GLU A 119 -2.13 -7.91 8.56
N GLU A 120 -1.12 -8.79 8.63
CA GLU A 120 -1.02 -9.85 9.65
C GLU A 120 -0.93 -9.28 11.08
N GLN A 121 -0.26 -8.14 11.26
CA GLN A 121 -0.11 -7.51 12.56
C GLN A 121 -1.26 -6.58 12.95
N SER A 122 -2.05 -6.10 11.98
CA SER A 122 -3.12 -5.12 12.21
C SER A 122 -4.18 -5.62 13.19
N LEU A 123 -4.60 -6.89 13.08
CA LEU A 123 -5.59 -7.46 14.00
C LEU A 123 -5.06 -7.50 15.43
N ARG A 124 -3.79 -7.85 15.63
CA ARG A 124 -3.17 -7.92 16.96
C ARG A 124 -2.92 -6.55 17.57
N LEU A 125 -2.44 -5.60 16.77
CA LEU A 125 -2.03 -4.27 17.27
C LEU A 125 -3.20 -3.29 17.38
N LEU A 126 -4.20 -3.40 16.50
CA LEU A 126 -5.31 -2.45 16.40
C LEU A 126 -6.68 -3.06 16.69
N GLY A 127 -6.79 -4.40 16.75
CA GLY A 127 -8.09 -5.08 16.86
C GLY A 127 -8.91 -5.05 15.58
N LEU A 128 -8.28 -4.76 14.43
CA LEU A 128 -8.95 -4.58 13.14
C LEU A 128 -8.23 -5.38 12.05
N GLU A 129 -8.98 -6.09 11.21
CA GLU A 129 -8.43 -6.67 9.97
C GLU A 129 -8.30 -5.54 8.93
N LEU A 130 -7.09 -5.24 8.48
CA LEU A 130 -6.88 -4.28 7.40
C LEU A 130 -6.65 -4.99 6.06
N ASN A 131 -7.18 -4.40 4.99
CA ASN A 131 -6.85 -4.76 3.61
C ASN A 131 -6.08 -3.59 3.00
N LEU A 132 -4.84 -3.83 2.61
CA LEU A 132 -3.96 -2.83 1.99
C LEU A 132 -4.00 -2.91 0.45
N GLY A 133 -4.93 -3.68 -0.13
CA GLY A 133 -5.10 -3.76 -1.59
C GLY A 133 -4.00 -4.54 -2.30
N ARG A 134 -3.25 -5.40 -1.59
CA ARG A 134 -2.07 -6.10 -2.10
C ARG A 134 -2.31 -6.90 -3.38
N LEU A 135 -3.40 -7.67 -3.41
CA LEU A 135 -3.76 -8.51 -4.54
C LEU A 135 -4.24 -7.67 -5.72
N ASP A 136 -5.10 -6.68 -5.46
CA ASP A 136 -5.63 -5.80 -6.50
C ASP A 136 -4.52 -4.96 -7.14
N GLY A 137 -3.59 -4.43 -6.34
CA GLY A 137 -2.40 -3.72 -6.80
C GLY A 137 -1.48 -4.59 -7.66
N MET A 138 -1.21 -5.83 -7.22
CA MET A 138 -0.43 -6.78 -8.03
C MET A 138 -1.12 -7.11 -9.36
N VAL A 139 -2.43 -7.34 -9.36
CA VAL A 139 -3.19 -7.60 -10.59
C VAL A 139 -3.16 -6.37 -11.52
N ALA A 140 -3.25 -5.16 -10.98
CA ALA A 140 -3.10 -3.93 -11.74
C ALA A 140 -1.70 -3.82 -12.37
N ASP A 141 -0.63 -4.06 -11.59
CA ASP A 141 0.76 -4.06 -12.07
C ASP A 141 0.98 -5.09 -13.19
N MET A 142 0.40 -6.28 -13.06
CA MET A 142 0.48 -7.33 -14.08
C MET A 142 -0.21 -6.92 -15.38
N LYS A 143 -1.39 -6.27 -15.30
CA LYS A 143 -2.12 -5.75 -16.45
C LYS A 143 -1.38 -4.61 -17.13
N ASN A 144 -0.83 -3.69 -16.35
CA ASN A 144 -0.13 -2.50 -16.83
C ASN A 144 1.28 -2.83 -17.38
N GLY A 145 1.94 -3.85 -16.82
CA GLY A 145 3.27 -4.29 -17.21
C GLY A 145 3.31 -5.33 -18.34
N GLU A 146 2.21 -5.53 -19.08
CA GLU A 146 2.08 -6.54 -20.15
C GLU A 146 2.49 -7.97 -19.69
N GLY A 147 2.26 -8.32 -18.42
CA GLY A 147 2.63 -9.63 -17.88
C GLY A 147 4.12 -9.82 -17.59
N ARG A 148 4.96 -8.78 -17.65
CA ARG A 148 6.39 -8.88 -17.28
C ARG A 148 6.64 -8.78 -15.76
N ASN A 149 5.66 -8.31 -15.01
CA ASN A 149 5.70 -8.16 -13.55
C ASN A 149 4.86 -9.23 -12.83
N VAL A 150 4.90 -10.47 -13.33
CA VAL A 150 4.19 -11.60 -12.69
C VAL A 150 5.08 -12.15 -11.57
N PRO A 151 4.59 -12.28 -10.33
CA PRO A 151 5.36 -12.91 -9.27
C PRO A 151 5.66 -14.37 -9.63
N SER A 152 6.80 -14.89 -9.18
CA SER A 152 7.01 -16.34 -9.24
C SER A 152 5.99 -17.08 -8.36
N VAL A 153 5.88 -18.40 -8.53
CA VAL A 153 5.05 -19.23 -7.64
C VAL A 153 5.52 -19.09 -6.18
N HIS A 154 6.84 -19.09 -5.97
CA HIS A 154 7.43 -18.89 -4.66
C HIS A 154 7.08 -17.51 -4.07
N ASP A 155 7.15 -16.44 -4.88
CA ASP A 155 6.73 -15.12 -4.42
C ASP A 155 5.24 -15.10 -4.04
N SER A 156 4.39 -15.76 -4.83
CA SER A 156 2.95 -15.87 -4.56
C SER A 156 2.65 -16.62 -3.25
N GLU A 157 3.45 -17.63 -2.92
CA GLU A 157 3.41 -18.32 -1.62
C GLU A 157 3.84 -17.38 -0.48
N VAL A 158 4.99 -16.71 -0.64
CA VAL A 158 5.53 -15.78 0.37
C VAL A 158 4.54 -14.64 0.64
N TYR A 159 3.88 -14.12 -0.39
CA TYR A 159 2.86 -13.08 -0.29
C TYR A 159 1.53 -13.60 0.29
N GLY A 160 1.36 -14.93 0.42
CA GLY A 160 0.14 -15.55 0.92
C GLY A 160 -1.04 -15.45 -0.05
N PHE A 161 -0.78 -15.34 -1.36
CA PHE A 161 -1.85 -15.29 -2.36
C PHE A 161 -2.39 -16.67 -2.71
N LEU A 162 -1.58 -17.73 -2.64
CA LEU A 162 -2.04 -19.09 -2.95
C LEU A 162 -3.11 -19.60 -1.96
N GLU A 163 -2.97 -19.30 -0.68
CA GLU A 163 -4.00 -19.62 0.34
C GLU A 163 -5.32 -18.90 0.04
N ARG A 164 -5.24 -17.65 -0.44
CA ARG A 164 -6.40 -16.83 -0.81
C ARG A 164 -7.07 -17.29 -2.11
N LEU A 165 -6.31 -17.87 -3.05
CA LEU A 165 -6.84 -18.39 -4.32
C LEU A 165 -7.34 -19.84 -4.20
N GLY A 166 -6.76 -20.63 -3.29
CA GLY A 166 -7.12 -22.04 -3.04
C GLY A 166 -8.43 -22.24 -2.26
N THR A 167 -9.01 -21.18 -1.69
CA THR A 167 -10.35 -21.21 -1.05
C THR A 167 -11.51 -21.07 -2.03
N ILE A 168 -11.26 -21.03 -3.35
CA ILE A 168 -12.31 -21.18 -4.35
C ILE A 168 -12.59 -22.69 -4.51
N PRO A 169 -13.74 -23.21 -4.06
CA PRO A 169 -14.07 -24.61 -4.31
C PRO A 169 -14.11 -24.83 -5.82
N ARG A 170 -13.42 -25.88 -6.29
CA ARG A 170 -13.50 -26.35 -7.68
C ARG A 170 -14.89 -26.90 -7.98
#